data_AF-A0A2V1E9A0-F1
#
_entry.id   AF-A0A2V1E9A0-F1
#
_cell.length_a   1.000
_cell.length_b   1.000
_cell.length_c   1.000
_cell.angle_alpha   90.00
_cell.angle_beta   90.00
_cell.angle_gamma   90.00
#
_symmetry.space_group_name_H-M   'P 1'
#
loop_
_entity.id
_entity.type
_entity.pdbx_description
1 polymer ?
#
loop_
_entity_poly.entity_id
_entity_poly.type
_entity_poly.pdbx_seq_one_letter_code
_entity_poly.pdbx_strand_id
1 'polypeptide(L)'
;MEEHRSQLATIQEEFKAQLRTEWTRKVACERECDPDAECVCQRHFIHTEKLESWMNRQDSEDLPNTKASRLLAELHDKIKNHRVFGLPLDSAPIFTGENRSLIMFSMLLDQDRGDLIDIFHNVKMCDKYLDASEELYKAFRPALQKKLQEIGRSDSEVNEIIETVGRERWAYCSPVGQFTLHMDTNFEGGKAVMPFCRRMRVNNKGGTASVFWVAVQEDLIKDQKLRAALGKSLYPDPEFGPCYQMALKSYREEMKTFFDGEKEAFSGLKYDPDTHIVRYLGSYSHNNGDKTDGKTYNLLLEFGEKDLEEYCADLTNVPPVRASEIIRFWESLFEVATAVEKIHNLSIKQGSRTSHYNG
;
A
#
# COMPACT_ATOMS: atom_id res chain seq x y z
N MET A 1 25.51 27.86 -36.84
CA MET A 1 24.07 27.56 -36.79
C MET A 1 23.94 26.06 -36.69
N GLU A 2 24.02 25.53 -35.46
CA GLU A 2 23.71 24.13 -35.17
C GLU A 2 22.39 24.17 -34.41
N GLU A 3 21.30 23.92 -35.15
CA GLU A 3 19.99 23.69 -34.57
C GLU A 3 20.03 22.35 -33.85
N HIS A 4 20.11 22.39 -32.52
CA HIS A 4 19.70 21.27 -31.67
C HIS A 4 18.20 21.03 -31.88
N ARG A 5 17.86 20.16 -32.85
CA ARG A 5 16.58 19.47 -32.88
C ARG A 5 16.49 18.60 -31.62
N SER A 6 15.80 19.11 -30.60
CA SER A 6 15.26 18.29 -29.53
C SER A 6 14.40 17.20 -30.17
N GLN A 7 14.89 15.96 -30.18
CA GLN A 7 14.06 14.81 -30.53
C GLN A 7 12.93 14.77 -29.50
N LEU A 8 11.70 15.02 -29.95
CA LEU A 8 10.51 14.84 -29.12
C LEU A 8 10.50 13.38 -28.66
N ALA A 9 10.57 13.17 -27.35
CA ALA A 9 10.47 11.84 -26.76
C ALA A 9 9.18 11.16 -27.24
N THR A 10 9.26 9.88 -27.57
CA THR A 10 8.08 9.06 -27.89
C THR A 10 7.16 8.97 -26.68
N ILE A 11 5.87 8.70 -26.88
CA ILE A 11 4.93 8.56 -25.75
C ILE A 11 5.29 7.37 -24.86
N GLN A 12 5.93 6.33 -25.40
CA GLN A 12 6.48 5.23 -24.61
C GLN A 12 7.67 5.67 -23.74
N GLU A 13 8.54 6.55 -24.23
CA GLU A 13 9.62 7.13 -23.42
C GLU A 13 9.08 8.07 -22.33
N GLU A 14 8.04 8.86 -22.65
CA GLU A 14 7.33 9.69 -21.66
C GLU A 14 6.73 8.79 -20.56
N PHE A 15 6.03 7.72 -20.93
CA PHE A 15 5.47 6.73 -20.00
C PHE A 15 6.56 6.15 -19.09
N LYS A 16 7.67 5.65 -19.66
CA LYS A 16 8.75 5.04 -18.87
C LYS A 16 9.45 6.05 -17.96
N ALA A 17 9.62 7.29 -18.41
CA ALA A 17 10.21 8.35 -17.59
C ALA A 17 9.32 8.66 -16.38
N GLN A 18 8.02 8.81 -16.62
CA GLN A 18 7.01 9.05 -15.58
C GLN A 18 6.90 7.87 -14.60
N LEU A 19 6.89 6.63 -15.11
CA LEU A 19 6.88 5.43 -14.30
C LEU A 19 8.06 5.39 -13.33
N ARG A 20 9.28 5.65 -13.82
CA ARG A 20 10.52 5.59 -13.01
C ARG A 20 10.65 6.71 -11.98
N THR A 21 9.99 7.85 -12.20
CA THR A 21 10.23 9.07 -11.40
C THR A 21 9.05 9.44 -10.51
N GLU A 22 7.86 9.59 -11.10
CA GLU A 22 6.70 10.13 -10.40
C GLU A 22 5.81 9.03 -9.80
N TRP A 23 5.66 7.92 -10.52
CA TRP A 23 4.68 6.89 -10.15
C TRP A 23 5.27 5.79 -9.29
N THR A 24 6.55 5.45 -9.47
CA THR A 24 7.23 4.47 -8.60
C THR A 24 7.50 5.08 -7.23
N ARG A 25 6.94 4.46 -6.19
CA ARG A 25 7.16 4.81 -4.80
C ARG A 25 7.99 3.72 -4.12
N LYS A 26 9.11 4.12 -3.53
CA LYS A 26 9.89 3.24 -2.66
C LYS A 26 9.11 2.98 -1.37
N VAL A 27 9.22 1.76 -0.86
CA VAL A 27 8.70 1.42 0.46
C VAL A 27 9.81 0.96 1.39
N ALA A 28 9.58 1.13 2.67
CA ALA A 28 10.47 0.65 3.71
C ALA A 28 10.49 -0.89 3.72
N CYS A 29 11.61 -1.44 4.19
CA CYS A 29 11.79 -2.88 4.23
C CYS A 29 10.84 -3.54 5.24
N GLU A 30 10.04 -4.51 4.77
CA GLU A 30 9.18 -5.33 5.63
C GLU A 30 9.95 -6.40 6.42
N ARG A 31 11.22 -6.69 6.08
CA ARG A 31 12.06 -7.69 6.75
C ARG A 31 12.97 -7.15 7.86
N GLU A 32 12.88 -5.86 8.17
CA GLU A 32 13.73 -5.25 9.21
C GLU A 32 15.22 -5.44 8.90
N CYS A 33 15.61 -5.34 7.63
CA CYS A 33 17.01 -5.41 7.25
C CYS A 33 17.75 -4.23 7.86
N ASP A 34 18.71 -4.50 8.75
CA ASP A 34 19.56 -3.50 9.39
C ASP A 34 21.02 -3.82 9.04
N PRO A 35 21.79 -2.91 8.41
CA PRO A 35 21.42 -1.54 8.03
C PRO A 35 20.57 -1.46 6.75
N ASP A 36 19.67 -0.47 6.69
CA ASP A 36 18.82 -0.19 5.52
C ASP A 36 19.64 0.00 4.23
N ALA A 37 20.87 0.50 4.34
CA ALA A 37 21.79 0.72 3.22
C ALA A 37 22.23 -0.57 2.52
N GLU A 38 22.17 -1.71 3.20
CA GLU A 38 22.50 -3.03 2.67
C GLU A 38 21.23 -3.85 2.33
N CYS A 39 20.05 -3.24 2.49
CA CYS A 39 18.80 -3.91 2.23
C CYS A 39 18.60 -4.18 0.73
N VAL A 40 18.68 -5.45 0.35
CA VAL A 40 18.40 -5.92 -1.02
C VAL A 40 16.91 -6.02 -1.35
N CYS A 41 16.01 -5.74 -0.39
CA CYS A 41 14.59 -5.99 -0.56
C CYS A 41 13.95 -5.10 -1.63
N GLN A 42 14.51 -3.90 -1.89
CA GLN A 42 14.13 -2.91 -2.92
C GLN A 42 12.67 -2.94 -3.40
N ARG A 43 11.73 -3.09 -2.44
CA ARG A 43 10.32 -3.15 -2.76
C ARG A 43 9.84 -1.76 -3.13
N HIS A 44 8.92 -1.72 -4.07
CA HIS A 44 8.27 -0.51 -4.52
C HIS A 44 6.83 -0.84 -4.88
N PHE A 45 6.01 0.20 -4.98
CA PHE A 45 4.73 0.10 -5.65
C PHE A 45 4.56 1.25 -6.64
N ILE A 46 3.65 1.07 -7.58
CA ILE A 46 3.28 2.05 -8.59
C ILE A 46 2.03 2.77 -8.11
N HIS A 47 2.06 4.10 -8.11
CA HIS A 47 0.93 4.95 -7.81
C HIS A 47 -0.10 4.87 -8.95
N THR A 48 -0.90 3.81 -8.92
CA THR A 48 -1.85 3.46 -9.99
C THR A 48 -2.80 4.58 -10.33
N GLU A 49 -3.32 5.36 -9.37
CA GLU A 49 -4.21 6.49 -9.70
C GLU A 49 -3.54 7.57 -10.56
N LYS A 50 -2.27 7.91 -10.31
CA LYS A 50 -1.53 8.90 -11.11
C LYS A 50 -1.25 8.35 -12.50
N LEU A 51 -0.89 7.07 -12.56
CA LEU A 51 -0.72 6.33 -13.80
C LEU A 51 -2.03 6.31 -14.62
N GLU A 52 -3.16 5.91 -14.01
CA GLU A 52 -4.47 5.86 -14.66
C GLU A 52 -4.90 7.25 -15.12
N SER A 53 -4.70 8.27 -14.28
CA SER A 53 -4.98 9.65 -14.65
C SER A 53 -4.19 10.05 -15.88
N TRP A 54 -2.88 9.76 -15.93
CA TRP A 54 -2.05 10.07 -17.09
C TRP A 54 -2.47 9.28 -18.34
N MET A 55 -2.71 7.97 -18.21
CA MET A 55 -3.14 7.10 -19.30
C MET A 55 -4.46 7.56 -19.94
N ASN A 56 -5.37 8.13 -19.13
CA ASN A 56 -6.66 8.62 -19.58
C ASN A 56 -6.66 10.08 -20.05
N ARG A 57 -5.55 10.82 -19.92
CA ARG A 57 -5.45 12.20 -20.43
C ARG A 57 -5.57 12.21 -21.96
N GLN A 58 -6.22 13.25 -22.47
CA GLN A 58 -6.25 13.60 -23.88
C GLN A 58 -5.24 14.74 -24.12
N ASP A 59 -4.52 14.72 -25.24
CA ASP A 59 -3.49 15.74 -25.53
C ASP A 59 -4.09 17.04 -26.11
N SER A 60 -5.28 16.97 -26.71
CA SER A 60 -6.07 18.15 -27.10
C SER A 60 -7.56 17.83 -27.11
N GLU A 61 -8.41 18.85 -27.00
CA GLU A 61 -9.87 18.72 -27.10
C GLU A 61 -10.32 18.25 -28.49
N ASP A 62 -9.48 18.42 -29.52
CA ASP A 62 -9.80 18.11 -30.92
C ASP A 62 -9.49 16.65 -31.32
N LEU A 63 -8.67 15.94 -30.54
CA LEU A 63 -8.31 14.54 -30.77
C LEU A 63 -8.77 13.68 -29.59
N PRO A 64 -9.85 12.88 -29.73
CA PRO A 64 -10.45 12.14 -28.62
C PRO A 64 -9.58 10.98 -28.09
N ASN A 65 -8.37 10.78 -28.65
CA ASN A 65 -7.52 9.66 -28.31
C ASN A 65 -6.80 9.91 -26.98
N THR A 66 -7.05 9.02 -26.02
CA THR A 66 -6.31 8.97 -24.77
C THR A 66 -4.84 8.59 -25.01
N LYS A 67 -3.95 8.91 -24.06
CA LYS A 67 -2.55 8.43 -24.09
C LYS A 67 -2.46 6.90 -24.18
N ALA A 68 -3.34 6.17 -23.49
CA ALA A 68 -3.44 4.71 -23.59
C ALA A 68 -3.77 4.24 -25.01
N SER A 69 -4.75 4.87 -25.68
CA SER A 69 -5.11 4.54 -27.06
C SER A 69 -3.96 4.82 -28.04
N ARG A 70 -3.18 5.90 -27.81
CA ARG A 70 -1.99 6.21 -28.62
C ARG A 70 -0.88 5.17 -28.43
N LEU A 71 -0.56 4.81 -27.18
CA LEU A 71 0.40 3.74 -26.89
C LEU A 71 0.01 2.42 -27.54
N LEU A 72 -1.28 2.08 -27.50
CA LEU A 72 -1.79 0.88 -28.16
C LEU A 72 -1.66 0.96 -29.69
N ALA A 73 -1.90 2.13 -30.28
CA ALA A 73 -1.75 2.35 -31.71
C ALA A 73 -0.30 2.19 -32.18
N GLU A 74 0.69 2.63 -31.39
CA GLU A 74 2.13 2.41 -31.69
C GLU A 74 2.52 0.92 -31.72
N LEU A 75 1.75 0.07 -31.03
CA LEU A 75 1.97 -1.38 -30.96
C LEU A 75 1.13 -2.16 -31.99
N HIS A 76 0.30 -1.48 -32.80
CA HIS A 76 -0.67 -2.12 -33.68
C HIS A 76 -0.04 -3.15 -34.63
N ASP A 77 1.08 -2.82 -35.25
CA ASP A 77 1.75 -3.72 -36.21
C ASP A 77 2.27 -5.01 -35.56
N LYS A 78 2.66 -4.95 -34.27
CA LYS A 78 3.07 -6.12 -33.50
C LYS A 78 1.85 -6.97 -33.14
N ILE A 79 0.81 -6.34 -32.58
CA ILE A 79 -0.43 -7.00 -32.14
C ILE A 79 -1.17 -7.67 -33.29
N LYS A 80 -1.20 -7.04 -34.47
CA LYS A 80 -1.87 -7.56 -35.67
C LYS A 80 -1.41 -8.97 -36.05
N ASN A 81 -0.16 -9.32 -35.74
CA ASN A 81 0.40 -10.63 -36.05
C ASN A 81 -0.13 -11.75 -35.13
N HIS A 82 -0.73 -11.41 -33.98
CA HIS A 82 -1.24 -12.39 -33.02
C HIS A 82 -2.57 -13.03 -33.47
N ARG A 83 -3.32 -12.37 -34.38
CA ARG A 83 -4.65 -12.81 -34.87
C ARG A 83 -5.70 -13.06 -33.77
N VAL A 84 -5.52 -12.48 -32.58
CA VAL A 84 -6.43 -12.67 -31.43
C VAL A 84 -7.61 -11.68 -31.47
N PHE A 85 -7.40 -10.47 -31.99
CA PHE A 85 -8.45 -9.46 -32.13
C PHE A 85 -8.90 -9.30 -33.59
N GLY A 86 -10.18 -8.99 -33.77
CA GLY A 86 -10.68 -8.44 -35.03
C GLY A 86 -10.00 -7.10 -35.32
N LEU A 87 -9.59 -6.88 -36.57
CA LEU A 87 -9.09 -5.59 -37.02
C LEU A 87 -10.27 -4.72 -37.50
N PRO A 88 -10.30 -3.40 -37.21
CA PRO A 88 -9.30 -2.62 -36.46
C PRO A 88 -9.34 -2.88 -34.95
N LEU A 89 -8.19 -2.70 -34.28
CA LEU A 89 -8.06 -2.89 -32.84
C LEU A 89 -8.78 -1.74 -32.12
N ASP A 90 -9.97 -2.02 -31.59
CA ASP A 90 -10.69 -1.07 -30.74
C ASP A 90 -10.05 -1.04 -29.35
N SER A 91 -9.64 0.15 -28.90
CA SER A 91 -9.03 0.36 -27.58
C SER A 91 -10.07 0.35 -26.45
N ALA A 92 -11.34 0.65 -26.75
CA ALA A 92 -12.38 0.79 -25.73
C ALA A 92 -12.62 -0.50 -24.94
N PRO A 93 -12.72 -1.70 -25.55
CA PRO A 93 -12.88 -2.96 -24.82
C PRO A 93 -11.72 -3.28 -23.87
N ILE A 94 -10.50 -2.82 -24.20
CA ILE A 94 -9.31 -3.10 -23.39
C ILE A 94 -9.22 -2.15 -22.19
N PHE A 95 -9.56 -0.88 -22.36
CA PHE A 95 -9.30 0.14 -21.33
C PHE A 95 -10.54 0.60 -20.55
N THR A 96 -11.74 0.14 -20.93
CA THR A 96 -12.99 0.55 -20.27
C THR A 96 -13.77 -0.64 -19.69
N GLY A 97 -14.68 -0.35 -18.76
CA GLY A 97 -15.57 -1.34 -18.14
C GLY A 97 -14.92 -2.20 -17.04
N GLU A 98 -15.65 -3.22 -16.61
CA GLU A 98 -15.28 -4.07 -15.47
C GLU A 98 -14.09 -5.00 -15.76
N ASN A 99 -13.81 -5.27 -17.04
CA ASN A 99 -12.69 -6.11 -17.47
C ASN A 99 -11.57 -5.29 -18.11
N ARG A 100 -11.45 -4.00 -17.73
CA ARG A 100 -10.35 -3.15 -18.20
C ARG A 100 -9.00 -3.75 -17.80
N SER A 101 -8.03 -3.61 -18.69
CA SER A 101 -6.66 -4.13 -18.57
C SER A 101 -5.64 -2.98 -18.67
N LEU A 102 -5.95 -1.79 -18.13
CA LEU A 102 -5.12 -0.60 -18.27
C LEU A 102 -3.87 -0.68 -17.39
N ILE A 103 -3.99 -1.17 -16.16
CA ILE A 103 -2.85 -1.43 -15.27
C ILE A 103 -2.03 -2.61 -15.78
N MET A 104 -2.69 -3.69 -16.23
CA MET A 104 -2.04 -4.83 -16.88
C MET A 104 -1.22 -4.38 -18.09
N PHE A 105 -1.79 -3.54 -18.95
CA PHE A 105 -1.09 -2.97 -20.11
C PHE A 105 0.15 -2.19 -19.69
N SER A 106 0.03 -1.40 -18.63
CA SER A 106 1.13 -0.58 -18.11
C SER A 106 2.29 -1.43 -17.58
N MET A 107 1.98 -2.50 -16.85
CA MET A 107 2.98 -3.47 -16.41
C MET A 107 3.66 -4.17 -17.60
N LEU A 108 2.92 -4.52 -18.64
CA LEU A 108 3.50 -5.09 -19.85
C LEU A 108 4.36 -4.08 -20.61
N LEU A 109 3.97 -2.80 -20.66
CA LEU A 109 4.76 -1.72 -21.27
C LEU A 109 6.09 -1.49 -20.55
N ASP A 110 6.09 -1.55 -19.21
CA ASP A 110 7.30 -1.48 -18.38
C ASP A 110 8.31 -2.60 -18.74
N GLN A 111 7.78 -3.79 -19.04
CA GLN A 111 8.55 -4.97 -19.44
C GLN A 111 8.86 -5.04 -20.94
N ASP A 112 8.62 -3.98 -21.71
CA ASP A 112 8.79 -3.96 -23.17
C ASP A 112 7.96 -5.03 -23.92
N ARG A 113 6.81 -5.40 -23.33
CA ARG A 113 5.89 -6.48 -23.78
C ARG A 113 4.46 -5.99 -23.95
N GLY A 114 4.25 -4.68 -24.13
CA GLY A 114 2.92 -4.09 -24.27
C GLY A 114 2.10 -4.69 -25.43
N ASP A 115 2.78 -5.24 -26.45
CA ASP A 115 2.16 -5.93 -27.57
C ASP A 115 1.40 -7.21 -27.16
N LEU A 116 1.64 -7.76 -25.97
CA LEU A 116 0.97 -8.96 -25.47
C LEU A 116 -0.37 -8.67 -24.77
N ILE A 117 -0.77 -7.40 -24.63
CA ILE A 117 -1.99 -7.03 -23.89
C ILE A 117 -3.24 -7.73 -24.40
N ASP A 118 -3.27 -7.97 -25.70
CA ASP A 118 -4.36 -8.62 -26.40
C ASP A 118 -4.54 -10.07 -25.90
N ILE A 119 -3.44 -10.79 -25.71
CA ILE A 119 -3.43 -12.15 -25.15
C ILE A 119 -3.92 -12.17 -23.70
N PHE A 120 -3.38 -11.29 -22.86
CA PHE A 120 -3.75 -11.22 -21.44
C PHE A 120 -5.23 -10.86 -21.26
N HIS A 121 -5.72 -9.89 -22.02
CA HIS A 121 -7.13 -9.51 -22.01
C HIS A 121 -8.04 -10.65 -22.50
N ASN A 122 -7.64 -11.39 -23.55
CA ASN A 122 -8.44 -12.51 -24.09
C ASN A 122 -8.64 -13.65 -23.09
N VAL A 123 -7.62 -13.96 -22.27
CA VAL A 123 -7.74 -14.95 -21.19
C VAL A 123 -8.40 -14.41 -19.92
N LYS A 124 -8.93 -13.18 -19.97
CA LYS A 124 -9.56 -12.45 -18.86
C LYS A 124 -8.62 -12.12 -17.70
N MET A 125 -7.31 -12.12 -17.93
CA MET A 125 -6.35 -11.63 -16.95
C MET A 125 -6.27 -10.09 -17.07
N CYS A 126 -7.16 -9.42 -16.36
CA CYS A 126 -7.36 -7.97 -16.37
C CYS A 126 -7.06 -7.34 -15.00
N ASP A 127 -7.26 -6.02 -14.86
CA ASP A 127 -6.78 -5.26 -13.70
C ASP A 127 -7.32 -5.79 -12.37
N LYS A 128 -8.58 -6.24 -12.34
CA LYS A 128 -9.24 -6.79 -11.14
C LYS A 128 -8.69 -8.15 -10.65
N TYR A 129 -7.75 -8.74 -11.38
CA TYR A 129 -7.10 -9.99 -11.00
C TYR A 129 -5.62 -9.78 -10.67
N LEU A 130 -5.13 -8.55 -10.68
CA LEU A 130 -3.74 -8.29 -10.31
C LEU A 130 -3.51 -8.58 -8.82
N ASP A 131 -4.49 -8.27 -7.97
CA ASP A 131 -4.52 -8.55 -6.52
C ASP A 131 -5.00 -9.97 -6.17
N ALA A 132 -5.33 -10.78 -7.18
CA ALA A 132 -5.80 -12.15 -7.00
C ALA A 132 -4.78 -13.02 -6.26
N SER A 133 -5.26 -14.02 -5.51
CA SER A 133 -4.38 -14.97 -4.84
C SER A 133 -3.46 -15.71 -5.83
N GLU A 134 -2.36 -16.25 -5.33
CA GLU A 134 -1.45 -17.10 -6.13
C GLU A 134 -2.16 -18.30 -6.78
N GLU A 135 -3.16 -18.89 -6.12
CA GLU A 135 -3.95 -20.00 -6.65
C GLU A 135 -4.78 -19.55 -7.86
N LEU A 136 -5.46 -18.40 -7.74
CA LEU A 136 -6.25 -17.85 -8.84
C LEU A 136 -5.36 -17.41 -10.00
N TYR A 137 -4.18 -16.84 -9.71
CA TYR A 137 -3.19 -16.52 -10.74
C TYR A 137 -2.72 -17.77 -11.50
N LYS A 138 -2.38 -18.85 -10.78
CA LYS A 138 -1.99 -20.13 -11.37
C LYS A 138 -3.09 -20.75 -12.24
N ALA A 139 -4.36 -20.46 -11.98
CA ALA A 139 -5.47 -20.93 -12.80
C ALA A 139 -5.46 -20.33 -14.22
N PHE A 140 -4.91 -19.12 -14.41
CA PHE A 140 -4.77 -18.51 -15.75
C PHE A 140 -3.58 -19.07 -16.55
N ARG A 141 -2.59 -19.65 -15.88
CA ARG A 141 -1.32 -20.10 -16.49
C ARG A 141 -1.53 -21.04 -17.70
N PRO A 142 -2.37 -22.08 -17.66
CA PRO A 142 -2.55 -22.97 -18.81
C PRO A 142 -3.11 -22.25 -20.04
N ALA A 143 -4.06 -21.33 -19.84
CA ALA A 143 -4.67 -20.57 -20.92
C ALA A 143 -3.69 -19.55 -21.53
N LEU A 144 -2.93 -18.84 -20.69
CA LEU A 144 -1.86 -17.94 -21.11
C LEU A 144 -0.77 -18.67 -21.89
N GLN A 145 -0.30 -19.79 -21.37
CA GLN A 145 0.74 -20.59 -22.00
C GLN A 145 0.33 -21.04 -23.39
N LYS A 146 -0.90 -21.59 -23.52
CA LYS A 146 -1.45 -21.99 -24.81
C LYS A 146 -1.49 -20.82 -25.80
N LYS A 147 -1.99 -19.66 -25.39
CA LYS A 147 -2.12 -18.48 -26.26
C LYS A 147 -0.77 -17.90 -26.69
N LEU A 148 0.20 -17.85 -25.78
CA LEU A 148 1.55 -17.39 -26.10
C LEU A 148 2.29 -18.36 -27.03
N GLN A 149 2.07 -19.67 -26.89
CA GLN A 149 2.59 -20.68 -27.82
C GLN A 149 1.92 -20.58 -29.20
N GLU A 150 0.62 -20.28 -29.28
CA GLU A 150 -0.12 -20.08 -30.54
C GLU A 150 0.47 -18.95 -31.40
N ILE A 151 1.07 -17.92 -30.78
CA ILE A 151 1.77 -16.83 -31.48
C ILE A 151 3.26 -17.11 -31.72
N GLY A 152 3.71 -18.35 -31.48
CA GLY A 152 5.06 -18.82 -31.81
C GLY A 152 6.14 -18.54 -30.76
N ARG A 153 5.79 -18.21 -29.50
CA ARG A 153 6.77 -18.06 -28.41
C ARG A 153 7.28 -19.43 -27.95
N SER A 154 8.57 -19.50 -27.62
CA SER A 154 9.18 -20.70 -27.07
C SER A 154 8.75 -20.96 -25.62
N ASP A 155 8.79 -22.20 -25.16
CA ASP A 155 8.40 -22.56 -23.78
C ASP A 155 9.22 -21.79 -22.71
N SER A 156 10.48 -21.47 -23.02
CA SER A 156 11.34 -20.68 -22.14
C SER A 156 10.82 -19.25 -22.02
N GLU A 157 10.54 -18.57 -23.13
CA GLU A 157 10.00 -17.21 -23.14
C GLU A 157 8.62 -17.15 -22.48
N VAL A 158 7.75 -18.13 -22.75
CA VAL A 158 6.41 -18.20 -22.17
C VAL A 158 6.49 -18.27 -20.65
N ASN A 159 7.34 -19.14 -20.12
CA ASN A 159 7.53 -19.24 -18.68
C ASN A 159 8.13 -17.95 -18.12
N GLU A 160 9.10 -17.34 -18.79
CA GLU A 160 9.68 -16.07 -18.36
C GLU A 160 8.65 -14.94 -18.29
N ILE A 161 7.75 -14.83 -19.28
CA ILE A 161 6.66 -13.85 -19.30
C ILE A 161 5.73 -14.06 -18.11
N ILE A 162 5.24 -15.29 -17.91
CA ILE A 162 4.28 -15.60 -16.85
C ILE A 162 4.93 -15.43 -15.47
N GLU A 163 6.16 -15.88 -15.26
CA GLU A 163 6.84 -15.71 -13.96
C GLU A 163 7.14 -14.23 -13.67
N THR A 164 7.52 -13.46 -14.70
CA THR A 164 7.81 -12.03 -14.53
C THR A 164 6.53 -11.24 -14.22
N VAL A 165 5.44 -11.47 -14.94
CA VAL A 165 4.13 -10.88 -14.60
C VAL A 165 3.68 -11.28 -13.20
N GLY A 166 3.82 -12.55 -12.83
CA GLY A 166 3.46 -13.05 -11.50
C GLY A 166 4.27 -12.41 -10.37
N ARG A 167 5.54 -12.09 -10.64
CA ARG A 167 6.43 -11.41 -9.69
C ARG A 167 6.15 -9.91 -9.58
N GLU A 168 5.93 -9.22 -10.70
CA GLU A 168 5.81 -7.76 -10.74
C GLU A 168 4.39 -7.24 -10.44
N ARG A 169 3.33 -8.05 -10.62
CA ARG A 169 1.93 -7.61 -10.43
C ARG A 169 1.67 -6.92 -9.10
N TRP A 170 2.41 -7.32 -8.08
CA TRP A 170 2.31 -6.81 -6.71
C TRP A 170 2.73 -5.35 -6.58
N ALA A 171 3.72 -4.91 -7.35
CA ALA A 171 4.09 -3.49 -7.40
C ALA A 171 2.92 -2.63 -7.92
N TYR A 172 2.07 -3.20 -8.78
CA TYR A 172 0.90 -2.52 -9.33
C TYR A 172 -0.38 -2.71 -8.47
N CYS A 173 -0.29 -3.43 -7.34
CA CYS A 173 -1.41 -3.74 -6.44
C CYS A 173 -1.18 -3.19 -5.04
N SER A 174 -0.96 -1.88 -4.94
CA SER A 174 -0.77 -1.28 -3.63
C SER A 174 -2.09 -1.27 -2.84
N PRO A 175 -2.12 -1.70 -1.56
CA PRO A 175 -3.31 -1.67 -0.72
C PRO A 175 -3.66 -0.25 -0.25
N VAL A 176 -3.05 0.79 -0.84
CA VAL A 176 -3.28 2.22 -0.53
C VAL A 176 -4.77 2.57 -0.48
N GLY A 177 -5.57 2.09 -1.44
CA GLY A 177 -7.02 2.33 -1.44
C GLY A 177 -7.81 1.65 -0.31
N GLN A 178 -7.17 0.75 0.44
CA GLN A 178 -7.79 -0.03 1.51
C GLN A 178 -7.45 0.52 2.92
N PHE A 179 -6.56 1.52 3.01
CA PHE A 179 -6.25 2.20 4.27
C PHE A 179 -7.41 3.10 4.68
N THR A 180 -8.27 2.54 5.53
CA THR A 180 -9.47 3.19 6.07
C THR A 180 -9.46 3.12 7.59
N LEU A 181 -10.10 4.08 8.24
CA LEU A 181 -10.21 4.07 9.70
C LEU A 181 -10.99 2.82 10.15
N HIS A 182 -10.42 2.09 11.11
CA HIS A 182 -10.89 0.80 11.62
C HIS A 182 -10.88 -0.32 10.57
N MET A 183 -10.00 -0.25 9.57
CA MET A 183 -9.81 -1.36 8.63
C MET A 183 -9.54 -2.67 9.38
N ASP A 184 -10.05 -3.76 8.84
CA ASP A 184 -9.81 -5.12 9.32
C ASP A 184 -9.61 -6.02 8.12
N THR A 185 -8.42 -5.91 7.52
CA THR A 185 -8.18 -6.44 6.18
C THR A 185 -7.25 -7.64 6.22
N ASN A 186 -7.62 -8.67 5.47
CA ASN A 186 -6.78 -9.84 5.26
C ASN A 186 -6.12 -9.73 3.88
N PHE A 187 -4.80 -9.50 3.86
CA PHE A 187 -3.97 -9.48 2.65
C PHE A 187 -3.23 -10.82 2.43
N GLU A 188 -3.72 -11.92 2.99
CA GLU A 188 -3.16 -13.26 2.80
C GLU A 188 -3.36 -13.75 1.36
N GLY A 189 -2.48 -14.65 0.93
CA GLY A 189 -2.56 -15.28 -0.40
C GLY A 189 -2.11 -14.39 -1.55
N GLY A 190 -1.85 -13.11 -1.31
CA GLY A 190 -1.22 -12.18 -2.24
C GLY A 190 -0.04 -11.44 -1.61
N LYS A 191 0.98 -11.12 -2.41
CA LYS A 191 2.11 -10.32 -1.92
C LYS A 191 1.70 -8.86 -1.97
N ALA A 192 0.97 -8.37 -0.98
CA ALA A 192 0.72 -6.94 -0.87
C ALA A 192 2.01 -6.20 -0.48
N VAL A 193 2.25 -5.03 -1.07
CA VAL A 193 3.35 -4.14 -0.69
C VAL A 193 2.77 -3.02 0.15
N MET A 194 3.05 -3.01 1.46
CA MET A 194 2.47 -1.99 2.34
C MET A 194 3.04 -0.60 2.03
N PRO A 195 2.22 0.47 2.04
CA PRO A 195 2.62 1.80 1.57
C PRO A 195 3.44 2.61 2.59
N PHE A 196 4.24 1.93 3.41
CA PHE A 196 5.08 2.60 4.39
C PHE A 196 6.34 3.13 3.69
N CYS A 197 6.53 4.45 3.65
CA CYS A 197 7.78 5.04 3.15
C CYS A 197 8.90 5.01 4.21
N ARG A 198 8.53 4.94 5.50
CA ARG A 198 9.43 4.69 6.63
C ARG A 198 8.89 3.55 7.48
N ARG A 199 9.78 2.72 8.01
CA ARG A 199 9.49 1.70 9.02
C ARG A 199 10.72 1.50 9.88
N MET A 200 10.68 2.00 11.11
CA MET A 200 11.80 1.89 12.05
C MET A 200 11.31 1.23 13.33
N ARG A 201 12.09 0.30 13.86
CA ARG A 201 11.77 -0.34 15.13
C ARG A 201 11.91 0.69 16.26
N VAL A 202 10.86 0.85 17.09
CA VAL A 202 10.86 1.84 18.18
C VAL A 202 11.84 1.43 19.27
N ASN A 203 11.81 0.14 19.65
CA ASN A 203 12.75 -0.42 20.61
C ASN A 203 12.86 -1.94 20.45
N ASN A 204 13.84 -2.52 21.14
CA ASN A 204 14.01 -3.98 21.25
C ASN A 204 13.30 -4.57 22.47
N LYS A 205 12.36 -3.82 23.07
CA LYS A 205 11.59 -4.29 24.23
C LYS A 205 10.37 -5.08 23.74
N GLY A 206 10.00 -6.14 24.46
CA GLY A 206 8.81 -6.96 24.18
C GLY A 206 9.15 -8.40 23.76
N GLY A 207 8.41 -9.37 24.31
CA GLY A 207 8.58 -10.80 24.01
C GLY A 207 7.56 -11.37 23.02
N THR A 208 6.43 -10.69 22.81
CA THR A 208 5.29 -11.20 22.02
C THR A 208 5.08 -10.48 20.70
N ALA A 209 5.45 -9.22 20.61
CA ALA A 209 5.26 -8.37 19.44
C ALA A 209 6.43 -7.41 19.26
N SER A 210 6.63 -6.96 18.02
CA SER A 210 7.56 -5.87 17.70
C SER A 210 6.79 -4.61 17.35
N VAL A 211 7.25 -3.47 17.83
CA VAL A 211 6.62 -2.15 17.58
C VAL A 211 7.49 -1.33 16.66
N PHE A 212 6.89 -0.79 15.62
CA PHE A 212 7.55 0.05 14.62
C PHE A 212 6.89 1.41 14.56
N TRP A 213 7.70 2.44 14.43
CA TRP A 213 7.28 3.72 13.87
C TRP A 213 7.17 3.53 12.35
N VAL A 214 6.03 3.88 11.78
CA VAL A 214 5.81 3.84 10.34
C VAL A 214 5.29 5.18 9.84
N ALA A 215 5.67 5.53 8.62
CA ALA A 215 5.20 6.73 7.94
C ALA A 215 4.57 6.38 6.59
N VAL A 216 3.49 7.08 6.24
CA VAL A 216 2.81 6.98 4.93
C VAL A 216 2.66 8.37 4.35
N GLN A 217 2.99 8.54 3.06
CA GLN A 217 2.84 9.83 2.37
C GLN A 217 1.38 10.29 2.38
N GLU A 218 1.17 11.59 2.55
CA GLU A 218 -0.16 12.19 2.69
C GLU A 218 -1.07 11.91 1.49
N ASP A 219 -0.53 11.87 0.27
CA ASP A 219 -1.29 11.65 -0.96
C ASP A 219 -1.83 10.22 -1.10
N LEU A 220 -1.34 9.29 -0.28
CA LEU A 220 -1.77 7.88 -0.26
C LEU A 220 -2.96 7.66 0.69
N ILE A 221 -3.15 8.47 1.72
CA ILE A 221 -4.31 8.30 2.62
C ILE A 221 -5.53 9.01 2.04
N LYS A 222 -6.43 8.23 1.44
CA LYS A 222 -7.67 8.72 0.80
C LYS A 222 -8.86 8.84 1.73
N ASP A 223 -8.94 7.95 2.73
CA ASP A 223 -10.05 7.95 3.68
C ASP A 223 -10.02 9.21 4.55
N GLN A 224 -11.04 10.06 4.40
CA GLN A 224 -11.13 11.34 5.11
C GLN A 224 -11.22 11.16 6.63
N LYS A 225 -11.82 10.05 7.09
CA LYS A 225 -11.90 9.75 8.53
C LYS A 225 -10.53 9.42 9.10
N LEU A 226 -9.76 8.59 8.40
CA LEU A 226 -8.39 8.27 8.76
C LEU A 226 -7.50 9.52 8.71
N ARG A 227 -7.61 10.36 7.67
CA ARG A 227 -6.89 11.65 7.59
C ARG A 227 -7.19 12.54 8.79
N ALA A 228 -8.47 12.67 9.17
CA ALA A 228 -8.87 13.45 10.33
C ALA A 228 -8.31 12.85 11.64
N ALA A 229 -8.29 11.52 11.76
CA ALA A 229 -7.73 10.84 12.92
C ALA A 229 -6.20 11.02 13.03
N LEU A 230 -5.51 11.06 11.90
CA LEU A 230 -4.07 11.26 11.81
C LEU A 230 -3.65 12.74 11.73
N GLY A 231 -4.60 13.69 11.80
CA GLY A 231 -4.32 15.10 11.54
C GLY A 231 -3.20 15.68 12.41
N LYS A 232 -3.05 15.20 13.65
CA LYS A 232 -1.98 15.62 14.57
C LYS A 232 -0.62 14.95 14.31
N SER A 233 -0.59 13.86 13.54
CA SER A 233 0.64 13.11 13.25
C SER A 233 1.27 13.45 11.89
N LEU A 234 0.72 14.46 11.20
CA LEU A 234 1.29 14.98 9.95
C LEU A 234 2.62 15.69 10.22
N TYR A 235 3.67 15.30 9.49
CA TYR A 235 4.98 15.94 9.57
C TYR A 235 5.64 16.04 8.18
N PRO A 236 6.57 16.99 7.98
CA PRO A 236 7.37 17.04 6.77
C PRO A 236 8.55 16.05 6.86
N ASP A 237 8.53 14.99 6.04
CA ASP A 237 9.69 14.12 5.83
C ASP A 237 10.64 14.75 4.78
N PRO A 238 11.95 14.84 5.03
CA PRO A 238 12.90 15.45 4.09
C PRO A 238 13.00 14.76 2.73
N GLU A 239 12.71 13.46 2.66
CA GLU A 239 12.83 12.65 1.44
C GLU A 239 11.46 12.46 0.76
N PHE A 240 10.41 12.27 1.57
CA PHE A 240 9.09 11.87 1.07
C PHE A 240 8.03 12.98 1.08
N GLY A 241 8.34 14.15 1.63
CA GLY A 241 7.40 15.26 1.78
C GLY A 241 6.42 15.04 2.95
N PRO A 242 5.20 15.61 2.89
CA PRO A 242 4.20 15.44 3.95
C PRO A 242 3.83 13.97 4.17
N CYS A 243 3.96 13.49 5.42
CA CYS A 243 3.70 12.12 5.82
C CYS A 243 2.88 12.07 7.12
N TYR A 244 2.02 11.07 7.25
CA TYR A 244 1.38 10.73 8.52
C TYR A 244 2.19 9.68 9.26
N GLN A 245 2.34 9.85 10.58
CA GLN A 245 3.02 8.89 11.46
C GLN A 245 2.02 7.99 12.17
N MET A 246 2.39 6.72 12.34
CA MET A 246 1.63 5.70 13.06
C MET A 246 2.58 4.77 13.81
N ALA A 247 2.04 4.08 14.81
CA ALA A 247 2.68 2.92 15.42
C ALA A 247 2.11 1.64 14.79
N LEU A 248 3.00 0.76 14.33
CA LEU A 248 2.66 -0.56 13.82
C LEU A 248 3.12 -1.60 14.84
N LYS A 249 2.18 -2.30 15.47
CA LYS A 249 2.49 -3.42 16.36
C LYS A 249 2.28 -4.74 15.61
N SER A 250 3.37 -5.49 15.42
CA SER A 250 3.40 -6.69 14.59
C SER A 250 3.64 -7.95 15.42
N TYR A 251 2.85 -8.99 15.14
CA TYR A 251 2.87 -10.29 15.80
C TYR A 251 3.18 -11.36 14.76
N ARG A 252 3.99 -12.34 15.18
CA ARG A 252 4.23 -13.56 14.39
C ARG A 252 3.04 -14.50 14.45
N GLU A 253 3.04 -15.49 13.58
CA GLU A 253 1.93 -16.42 13.42
C GLU A 253 1.57 -17.14 14.73
N GLU A 254 2.57 -17.53 15.51
CA GLU A 254 2.39 -18.26 16.78
C GLU A 254 1.74 -17.39 17.86
N MET A 255 1.78 -16.06 17.70
CA MET A 255 1.27 -15.08 18.66
C MET A 255 -0.11 -14.55 18.27
N LYS A 256 -0.81 -15.19 17.31
CA LYS A 256 -2.14 -14.76 16.84
C LYS A 256 -3.14 -14.55 17.98
N THR A 257 -3.14 -15.43 18.99
CA THR A 257 -4.07 -15.33 20.11
C THR A 257 -3.90 -14.03 20.91
N PHE A 258 -2.66 -13.56 21.09
CA PHE A 258 -2.38 -12.27 21.72
C PHE A 258 -2.84 -11.11 20.83
N PHE A 259 -2.60 -11.20 19.52
CA PHE A 259 -3.11 -10.23 18.57
C PHE A 259 -4.64 -10.13 18.62
N ASP A 260 -5.36 -11.25 18.58
CA ASP A 260 -6.82 -11.26 18.58
C ASP A 260 -7.38 -10.62 19.87
N GLY A 261 -6.82 -10.95 21.02
CA GLY A 261 -7.22 -10.37 22.31
C GLY A 261 -6.94 -8.87 22.39
N GLU A 262 -5.78 -8.41 21.90
CA GLU A 262 -5.43 -7.00 21.90
C GLU A 262 -6.24 -6.19 20.88
N LYS A 263 -6.51 -6.76 19.71
CA LYS A 263 -7.43 -6.19 18.72
C LYS A 263 -8.83 -6.02 19.29
N GLU A 264 -9.36 -7.02 19.99
CA GLU A 264 -10.67 -6.93 20.64
C GLU A 264 -10.68 -5.85 21.72
N ALA A 265 -9.65 -5.79 22.55
CA ALA A 265 -9.52 -4.76 23.58
C ALA A 265 -9.51 -3.34 22.96
N PHE A 266 -8.66 -3.11 21.95
CA PHE A 266 -8.56 -1.81 21.28
C PHE A 266 -9.80 -1.41 20.49
N SER A 267 -10.45 -2.35 19.82
CA SER A 267 -11.70 -2.07 19.09
C SER A 267 -12.90 -1.84 20.03
N GLY A 268 -12.87 -2.42 21.24
CA GLY A 268 -13.85 -2.19 22.29
C GLY A 268 -13.76 -0.78 22.90
N LEU A 269 -12.57 -0.18 22.87
CA LEU A 269 -12.36 1.22 23.25
C LEU A 269 -12.93 2.12 22.14
N LYS A 270 -14.21 2.49 22.27
CA LYS A 270 -14.81 3.47 21.36
C LYS A 270 -13.99 4.74 21.38
N TYR A 271 -13.72 5.28 20.19
CA TYR A 271 -13.07 6.58 20.10
C TYR A 271 -13.92 7.62 20.81
N ASP A 272 -13.33 8.21 21.84
CA ASP A 272 -13.83 9.35 22.56
C ASP A 272 -12.73 10.42 22.51
N PRO A 273 -12.97 11.58 21.87
CA PRO A 273 -12.00 12.67 21.80
C PRO A 273 -11.49 13.13 23.17
N ASP A 274 -12.29 12.95 24.21
CA ASP A 274 -12.00 13.34 25.59
C ASP A 274 -11.36 12.20 26.39
N THR A 275 -10.92 11.13 25.73
CA THR A 275 -10.22 10.01 26.34
C THR A 275 -8.79 9.96 25.85
N HIS A 276 -7.85 10.13 26.77
CA HIS A 276 -6.41 10.13 26.51
C HIS A 276 -5.84 8.71 26.45
N ILE A 277 -6.44 7.85 25.62
CA ILE A 277 -5.97 6.49 25.32
C ILE A 277 -5.52 6.45 23.86
N VAL A 278 -4.42 5.74 23.60
CA VAL A 278 -3.89 5.51 22.25
C VAL A 278 -5.00 5.02 21.32
N ARG A 279 -5.22 5.75 20.22
CA ARG A 279 -6.27 5.40 19.27
C ARG A 279 -5.92 4.18 18.46
N TYR A 280 -6.88 3.27 18.35
CA TYR A 280 -6.88 2.19 17.38
C TYR A 280 -7.27 2.67 15.99
N LEU A 281 -6.38 2.53 15.02
CA LEU A 281 -6.60 2.98 13.64
C LEU A 281 -7.06 1.85 12.72
N GLY A 282 -6.74 0.59 13.04
CA GLY A 282 -7.14 -0.57 12.26
C GLY A 282 -6.18 -1.74 12.43
N SER A 283 -6.45 -2.83 11.74
CA SER A 283 -5.64 -4.04 11.74
C SER A 283 -5.56 -4.67 10.37
N TYR A 284 -4.48 -5.41 10.13
CA TYR A 284 -4.36 -6.26 8.96
C TYR A 284 -3.50 -7.49 9.20
N SER A 285 -3.73 -8.54 8.42
CA SER A 285 -2.81 -9.66 8.28
C SER A 285 -2.18 -9.64 6.89
N HIS A 286 -0.93 -10.07 6.77
CA HIS A 286 -0.29 -10.26 5.47
C HIS A 286 0.76 -11.37 5.54
N ASN A 287 1.07 -11.93 4.37
CA ASN A 287 2.17 -12.85 4.22
C ASN A 287 3.40 -12.05 3.75
N ASN A 288 4.50 -12.11 4.50
CA ASN A 288 5.78 -11.69 3.94
C ASN A 288 6.09 -12.65 2.80
N GLY A 289 5.96 -12.19 1.54
CA GLY A 289 5.90 -13.02 0.33
C GLY A 289 7.11 -13.93 -0.02
N ASP A 290 7.95 -14.29 0.95
CA ASP A 290 8.97 -15.34 0.90
C ASP A 290 8.57 -16.52 1.80
N LYS A 291 8.90 -17.73 1.36
CA LYS A 291 8.50 -19.01 2.00
C LYS A 291 8.98 -19.20 3.45
N THR A 292 9.80 -18.29 3.98
CA THR A 292 10.48 -18.43 5.28
C THR A 292 9.87 -17.57 6.38
N ASP A 293 9.23 -16.45 6.03
CA ASP A 293 8.61 -15.56 7.00
C ASP A 293 7.12 -15.84 7.00
N GLY A 294 6.66 -16.54 8.04
CA GLY A 294 5.26 -16.89 8.23
C GLY A 294 4.33 -15.67 8.26
N LYS A 295 3.05 -15.95 8.45
CA LYS A 295 2.02 -14.93 8.49
C LYS A 295 2.25 -13.93 9.62
N THR A 296 2.06 -12.64 9.36
CA THR A 296 2.08 -11.61 10.41
C THR A 296 0.69 -11.02 10.63
N TYR A 297 0.45 -10.61 11.87
CA TYR A 297 -0.76 -9.92 12.28
C TYR A 297 -0.36 -8.55 12.81
N ASN A 298 -1.07 -7.51 12.41
CA ASN A 298 -0.61 -6.15 12.61
C ASN A 298 -1.74 -5.25 13.11
N LEU A 299 -1.43 -4.45 14.14
CA LEU A 299 -2.28 -3.36 14.63
C LEU A 299 -1.66 -2.03 14.21
N LEU A 300 -2.47 -1.15 13.62
CA LEU A 300 -2.15 0.25 13.41
C LEU A 300 -2.73 1.07 14.55
N LEU A 301 -1.87 1.84 15.19
CA LEU A 301 -2.16 2.65 16.36
C LEU A 301 -1.67 4.08 16.12
N GLU A 302 -2.24 5.03 16.86
CA GLU A 302 -1.69 6.37 16.99
C GLU A 302 -0.25 6.32 17.52
N PHE A 303 0.63 7.13 16.93
CA PHE A 303 2.02 7.21 17.35
C PHE A 303 2.18 8.21 18.50
N GLY A 304 2.75 7.75 19.62
CA GLY A 304 3.27 8.62 20.68
C GLY A 304 4.78 8.78 20.52
N GLU A 305 5.25 10.03 20.48
CA GLU A 305 6.68 10.33 20.25
C GLU A 305 7.60 9.85 21.39
N LYS A 306 7.09 9.88 22.63
CA LYS A 306 7.81 9.49 23.84
C LYS A 306 6.87 8.78 24.79
N ASP A 307 7.38 7.82 25.54
CA ASP A 307 6.68 7.35 26.73
C ASP A 307 6.89 8.30 27.93
N LEU A 308 6.15 8.07 29.02
CA LEU A 308 6.21 8.96 30.20
C LEU A 308 7.56 8.90 30.91
N GLU A 309 8.25 7.75 30.87
CA GLU A 309 9.58 7.59 31.46
C GLU A 309 10.60 8.40 30.66
N GLU A 310 10.59 8.27 29.34
CA GLU A 310 11.41 9.03 28.41
C GLU A 310 11.15 10.54 28.51
N TYR A 311 9.87 10.94 28.62
CA TYR A 311 9.50 12.33 28.82
C TYR A 311 10.09 12.92 30.10
N CYS A 312 10.05 12.16 31.20
CA CYS A 312 10.59 12.58 32.50
C CYS A 312 12.12 12.54 32.55
N ALA A 313 12.74 11.62 31.81
CA ALA A 313 14.19 11.44 31.78
C ALA A 313 14.91 12.43 30.84
N ASP A 314 14.18 13.07 29.94
CA ASP A 314 14.74 14.04 29.00
C ASP A 314 15.30 15.27 29.72
N LEU A 315 16.63 15.41 29.69
CA LEU A 315 17.35 16.53 30.32
C LEU A 315 17.02 17.89 29.69
N THR A 316 16.46 17.90 28.47
CA THR A 316 15.96 19.12 27.83
C THR A 316 14.56 19.49 28.30
N ASN A 317 13.80 18.53 28.86
CA ASN A 317 12.55 18.79 29.56
C ASN A 317 12.85 19.23 31.00
N VAL A 318 13.13 20.53 31.16
CA VAL A 318 13.31 21.11 32.48
C VAL A 318 11.99 20.96 33.28
N PRO A 319 12.03 20.45 34.52
CA PRO A 319 10.84 20.36 35.36
C PRO A 319 10.11 21.70 35.43
N PRO A 320 8.77 21.71 35.45
CA PRO A 320 8.00 22.95 35.45
C PRO A 320 8.33 23.78 36.70
N VAL A 321 8.74 25.04 36.51
CA VAL A 321 9.15 25.94 37.62
C VAL A 321 8.17 27.06 37.85
N ARG A 322 7.39 27.45 36.83
CA ARG A 322 6.34 28.47 36.97
C ARG A 322 5.05 27.81 37.45
N ALA A 323 4.30 28.51 38.30
CA ALA A 323 3.02 28.01 38.81
C ALA A 323 2.07 27.54 37.69
N SER A 324 2.00 28.28 36.57
CA SER A 324 1.18 27.91 35.41
C SER A 324 1.65 26.63 34.72
N GLU A 325 2.97 26.39 34.66
CA GLU A 325 3.55 25.17 34.07
C GLU A 325 3.29 23.97 34.99
N ILE A 326 3.42 24.16 36.30
CA ILE A 326 3.16 23.14 37.31
C ILE A 326 1.68 22.73 37.24
N ILE A 327 0.76 23.69 37.23
CA ILE A 327 -0.68 23.42 37.11
C ILE A 327 -0.98 22.63 35.83
N ARG A 328 -0.49 23.11 34.68
CA ARG A 328 -0.72 22.45 33.39
C ARG A 328 -0.14 21.03 33.34
N PHE A 329 1.03 20.80 33.94
CA PHE A 329 1.63 19.47 34.04
C PHE A 329 0.72 18.51 34.82
N TRP A 330 0.24 18.93 36.00
CA TRP A 330 -0.65 18.10 36.82
C TRP A 330 -2.00 17.86 36.14
N GLU A 331 -2.60 18.89 35.54
CA GLU A 331 -3.83 18.74 34.74
C GLU A 331 -3.63 17.69 33.64
N SER A 332 -2.52 17.77 32.89
CA SER A 332 -2.22 16.79 31.83
C SER A 332 -1.97 15.39 32.38
N LEU A 333 -1.35 15.24 33.56
CA LEU A 333 -1.10 13.94 34.18
C LEU A 333 -2.39 13.32 34.71
N PHE A 334 -3.33 14.13 35.22
CA PHE A 334 -4.64 13.65 35.67
C PHE A 334 -5.50 13.07 34.55
N GLU A 335 -5.26 13.45 33.29
CA GLU A 335 -5.91 12.81 32.15
C GLU A 335 -5.60 11.31 32.05
N VAL A 336 -4.46 10.85 32.56
CA VAL A 336 -4.15 9.41 32.68
C VAL A 336 -5.11 8.75 33.68
N ALA A 337 -5.40 9.40 34.80
CA ALA A 337 -6.35 8.88 35.78
C ALA A 337 -7.77 8.83 35.20
N THR A 338 -8.19 9.86 34.46
CA THR A 338 -9.46 9.88 33.73
C THR A 338 -9.54 8.76 32.69
N ALA A 339 -8.46 8.50 31.94
CA ALA A 339 -8.38 7.38 31.01
C ALA A 339 -8.52 6.02 31.72
N VAL A 340 -7.85 5.82 32.86
CA VAL A 340 -7.95 4.59 33.66
C VAL A 340 -9.35 4.40 34.23
N GLU A 341 -9.98 5.46 34.76
CA GLU A 341 -11.37 5.42 35.24
C GLU A 341 -12.32 4.99 34.12
N LYS A 342 -12.15 5.51 32.90
CA LYS A 342 -12.95 5.09 31.74
C LYS A 342 -12.75 3.62 31.41
N ILE A 343 -11.51 3.11 31.46
CA ILE A 343 -11.22 1.69 31.23
C ILE A 343 -11.92 0.81 32.28
N HIS A 344 -11.87 1.20 33.56
CA HIS A 344 -12.51 0.44 34.64
C HIS A 344 -14.04 0.41 34.58
N ASN A 345 -14.65 1.36 33.87
CA ASN A 345 -16.10 1.49 33.73
C ASN A 345 -16.59 1.14 32.31
N LEU A 346 -15.79 0.38 31.54
CA LEU A 346 -16.12 0.03 30.15
C LEU A 346 -17.37 -0.85 30.07
N SER A 347 -18.41 -0.32 29.41
CA SER A 347 -19.57 -1.09 28.97
C SER A 347 -19.48 -1.37 27.48
N ILE A 348 -19.21 -2.63 27.11
CA ILE A 348 -19.17 -3.05 25.70
C ILE A 348 -20.55 -3.59 25.32
N LYS A 349 -21.22 -2.94 24.36
CA LYS A 349 -22.47 -3.44 23.78
C LYS A 349 -22.16 -4.27 22.53
N GLN A 350 -22.39 -5.58 22.59
CA GLN A 350 -22.35 -6.49 21.44
C GLN A 350 -23.78 -6.96 21.13
N GLY A 351 -24.42 -6.34 20.13
CA GLY A 351 -25.81 -6.63 19.77
C GLY A 351 -26.79 -6.28 20.90
N SER A 352 -27.53 -7.28 21.41
CA SER A 352 -28.45 -7.12 22.55
C SER A 352 -27.79 -7.33 23.92
N ARG A 353 -26.53 -7.78 23.97
CA ARG A 353 -25.80 -8.01 25.23
C ARG A 353 -24.90 -6.82 25.56
N THR A 354 -25.01 -6.33 26.79
CA THR A 354 -24.06 -5.38 27.37
C THR A 354 -23.18 -6.14 28.35
N SER A 355 -21.88 -6.20 28.07
CA SER A 355 -20.89 -6.74 28.99
C SER A 355 -20.27 -5.57 29.75
N HIS A 356 -20.30 -5.64 31.08
CA HIS A 356 -19.64 -4.69 31.96
C HIS A 356 -18.28 -5.28 32.36
N TYR A 357 -17.21 -4.57 32.00
CA TYR A 357 -15.88 -4.90 32.48
C TYR A 357 -15.62 -4.01 33.70
N ASN A 358 -15.73 -4.61 34.88
CA ASN A 358 -15.26 -3.99 36.10
C ASN A 358 -13.86 -4.57 36.35
N GLY A 359 -12.83 -3.76 36.12
CA GLY A 359 -11.44 -4.12 36.43
C GLY A 359 -11.23 -4.32 37.92
#